data_AF-A0A4Q6BID8-F1
#
_entry.id   AF-A0A4Q6BID8-F1
#
_cell.length_a   1.000
_cell.length_b   1.000
_cell.length_c   1.000
_cell.angle_alpha   90.00
_cell.angle_beta   90.00
_cell.angle_gamma   90.00
#
_symmetry.space_group_name_H-M   'P 1'
#
loop_
_entity.id
_entity.type
_entity.pdbx_description
1 polymer ?
#
loop_
_entity_poly.entity_id
_entity_poly.type
_entity_poly.pdbx_seq_one_letter_code
_entity_poly.pdbx_strand_id
1 'polypeptide(L)'
;MKKYIRPLVILIALIFNVSAEAALSPISVNIAPPVQFPPADFNVTGIRGSVFWGRHRDVAGVDLALGGNITEQSFTGIAVSGLFNYTKGTTNAIFTQFAGITN
;
A
#
# COMPACT_ATOMS: atom_id res chain seq x y z
N MET A 1 6.29 -46.68 -12.08
CA MET A 1 6.94 -45.41 -11.66
C MET A 1 6.21 -44.16 -12.17
N LYS A 2 5.83 -44.05 -13.46
CA LYS A 2 5.17 -42.84 -14.01
C LYS A 2 3.79 -42.46 -13.41
N LYS A 3 3.05 -43.41 -12.83
CA LYS A 3 1.68 -43.18 -12.27
C LYS A 3 1.66 -42.24 -11.04
N TYR A 4 2.76 -42.16 -10.28
CA TYR A 4 2.83 -41.32 -9.08
C TYR A 4 3.45 -39.94 -9.34
N ILE A 5 4.04 -39.73 -10.52
CA ILE A 5 4.70 -38.46 -10.87
C ILE A 5 3.66 -37.36 -11.10
N ARG A 6 2.55 -37.67 -11.76
CA ARG A 6 1.46 -36.71 -12.03
C ARG A 6 0.82 -36.12 -10.77
N PRO A 7 0.33 -36.92 -9.81
CA PRO A 7 -0.26 -36.36 -8.59
C PRO A 7 0.78 -35.61 -7.75
N LEU A 8 2.05 -36.04 -7.76
CA LEU A 8 3.12 -35.34 -7.07
C LEU A 8 3.36 -33.93 -7.63
N VAL A 9 3.37 -33.77 -8.96
CA VAL A 9 3.54 -32.45 -9.60
C VAL A 9 2.36 -31.53 -9.32
N ILE A 10 1.13 -32.05 -9.28
CA ILE A 10 -0.08 -31.27 -8.95
C ILE A 10 -0.04 -30.83 -7.48
N LEU A 11 0.36 -31.72 -6.57
CA LEU A 11 0.52 -31.41 -5.15
C LEU A 11 1.57 -30.31 -4.95
N ILE A 12 2.73 -30.44 -5.62
CA ILE A 12 3.80 -29.43 -5.62
C ILE A 12 3.25 -28.08 -6.09
N ALA A 13 2.54 -28.02 -7.23
CA ALA A 13 1.97 -26.77 -7.75
C ALA A 13 0.93 -26.12 -6.82
N LEU A 14 0.20 -26.91 -6.02
CA LEU A 14 -0.76 -26.40 -5.02
C LEU A 14 -0.07 -25.81 -3.78
N ILE A 15 1.16 -26.25 -3.47
CA ILE A 15 1.93 -25.76 -2.32
C ILE A 15 2.63 -24.43 -2.67
N PHE A 16 3.05 -24.25 -3.91
CA PHE A 16 3.67 -23.01 -4.39
C PHE A 16 2.62 -21.98 -4.79
N ASN A 17 1.91 -21.42 -3.81
CA ASN A 17 1.23 -20.14 -4.00
C ASN A 17 2.29 -19.07 -4.20
N VAL A 18 2.50 -18.64 -5.44
CA VAL A 18 3.34 -17.47 -5.72
C VAL A 18 2.57 -16.25 -5.24
N SER A 19 2.82 -15.83 -3.99
CA SER A 19 2.40 -14.52 -3.52
C SER A 19 3.12 -13.48 -4.36
N ALA A 20 2.38 -12.79 -5.23
CA ALA A 20 2.87 -11.61 -5.93
C ALA A 20 3.12 -10.51 -4.90
N GLU A 21 4.36 -10.41 -4.45
CA GLU A 21 4.82 -9.33 -3.60
C GLU A 21 4.74 -8.03 -4.43
N ALA A 22 4.05 -7.01 -3.91
CA ALA A 22 4.05 -5.73 -4.63
C ALA A 22 5.45 -5.18 -4.64
N ALA A 23 5.80 -4.55 -5.75
CA ALA A 23 7.02 -3.79 -5.82
C ALA A 23 7.01 -2.70 -4.73
N LEU A 24 8.17 -2.54 -4.09
CA LEU A 24 8.38 -1.62 -2.98
C LEU A 24 9.09 -0.36 -3.49
N SER A 25 8.65 0.81 -3.02
CA SER A 25 9.35 2.07 -3.24
C SER A 25 9.63 2.78 -1.92
N PRO A 26 10.84 3.32 -1.70
CA PRO A 26 11.14 4.08 -0.49
C PRO A 26 10.51 5.47 -0.49
N ILE A 27 10.14 5.98 -1.67
CA ILE A 27 9.57 7.31 -1.84
C ILE A 27 8.37 7.27 -2.79
N SER A 28 7.39 8.12 -2.51
CA SER A 28 6.26 8.36 -3.39
C SER A 28 5.96 9.85 -3.51
N VAL A 29 5.66 10.29 -4.74
CA VAL A 29 5.23 11.65 -5.05
C VAL A 29 3.97 11.57 -5.90
N ASN A 30 2.90 12.23 -5.45
CA ASN A 30 1.57 12.11 -6.02
C ASN A 30 0.95 13.48 -6.27
N ILE A 31 0.35 13.66 -7.44
CA ILE A 31 -0.58 14.77 -7.67
C ILE A 31 -1.99 14.27 -7.37
N ALA A 32 -2.42 13.27 -8.14
CA ALA A 32 -3.66 12.49 -8.00
C ALA A 32 -3.56 11.28 -8.94
N PRO A 33 -4.00 10.06 -8.56
CA PRO A 33 -4.09 8.93 -9.48
C PRO A 33 -4.79 9.32 -10.80
N PRO A 34 -4.26 8.92 -11.97
CA PRO A 34 -3.09 8.04 -12.18
C PRO A 34 -1.73 8.78 -12.19
N VAL A 35 -1.70 10.10 -12.00
CA VAL A 35 -0.48 10.92 -11.96
C VAL A 35 0.20 10.79 -10.60
N GLN A 36 0.91 9.68 -10.43
CA GLN A 36 1.64 9.31 -9.22
C GLN A 36 2.84 8.42 -9.52
N PHE A 37 3.88 8.53 -8.68
CA PHE A 37 5.00 7.60 -8.65
C PHE A 37 5.24 7.12 -7.22
N PRO A 38 5.42 5.81 -6.98
CA PRO A 38 5.14 4.73 -7.92
C PRO A 38 3.63 4.59 -8.21
N PRO A 39 3.25 3.77 -9.19
CA PRO A 39 1.84 3.40 -9.44
C PRO A 39 1.16 2.82 -8.18
N ALA A 40 -0.18 2.81 -8.16
CA ALA A 40 -0.97 2.58 -6.95
C ALA A 40 -0.89 1.15 -6.37
N ASP A 41 -0.42 0.19 -7.16
CA ASP A 41 -0.20 -1.21 -6.78
C ASP A 41 1.11 -1.41 -6.00
N PHE A 42 1.98 -0.41 -5.95
CA PHE A 42 3.22 -0.46 -5.17
C PHE A 42 2.97 -0.22 -3.69
N ASN A 43 3.86 -0.82 -2.90
CA ASN A 43 3.98 -0.56 -1.47
C ASN A 43 5.00 0.57 -1.26
N VAL A 44 4.73 1.47 -0.32
CA VAL A 44 5.63 2.59 0.01
C VAL A 44 6.22 2.38 1.40
N THR A 45 7.54 2.32 1.50
CA THR A 45 8.27 2.14 2.77
C THR A 45 9.26 3.27 2.97
N GLY A 46 8.80 4.40 3.49
CA GLY A 46 9.62 5.60 3.68
C GLY A 46 8.76 6.86 3.68
N ILE A 47 8.81 7.66 2.61
CA ILE A 47 8.11 8.94 2.54
C ILE A 47 7.10 8.95 1.40
N ARG A 48 5.85 9.30 1.70
CA ARG A 48 4.83 9.59 0.69
C ARG A 48 4.44 11.06 0.76
N GLY A 49 4.56 11.76 -0.37
CA GLY A 49 4.18 13.16 -0.53
C GLY A 49 3.06 13.32 -1.56
N SER A 50 1.98 14.00 -1.20
CA SER A 50 0.80 14.16 -2.07
C SER A 50 0.30 15.59 -2.14
N VAL A 51 -0.01 16.08 -3.35
CA VAL A 51 -0.61 17.40 -3.55
C VAL A 51 -2.13 17.33 -3.36
N PHE A 52 -2.88 16.67 -4.25
CA PHE A 52 -4.32 16.49 -4.04
C PHE A 52 -4.61 15.19 -3.31
N TRP A 53 -4.27 14.03 -3.88
CA TRP A 53 -4.24 12.80 -3.11
C TRP A 53 -3.31 11.73 -3.67
N GLY A 54 -2.76 10.89 -2.79
CA GLY A 54 -2.04 9.67 -3.15
C GLY A 54 -2.88 8.43 -2.94
N ARG A 55 -2.58 7.34 -3.66
CA ARG A 55 -3.19 6.02 -3.43
C ARG A 55 -2.15 4.93 -3.57
N HIS A 56 -1.95 4.16 -2.51
CA HIS A 56 -1.04 3.00 -2.49
C HIS A 56 -1.64 1.85 -1.70
N ARG A 57 -1.13 0.65 -1.92
CA ARG A 57 -1.65 -0.55 -1.28
C ARG A 57 -1.28 -0.59 0.20
N ASP A 58 0.02 -0.63 0.48
CA ASP A 58 0.57 -0.53 1.83
C ASP A 58 1.50 0.67 1.95
N VAL A 59 1.46 1.35 3.09
CA VAL A 59 2.33 2.48 3.40
C VAL A 59 2.89 2.36 4.81
N ALA A 60 4.21 2.37 4.90
CA ALA A 60 4.95 2.39 6.16
C ALA A 60 5.91 3.59 6.18
N GLY A 61 5.76 4.50 7.14
CA GLY A 61 6.67 5.63 7.33
C GLY A 61 5.97 6.98 7.51
N VAL A 62 6.47 8.00 6.80
CA VAL A 62 5.99 9.38 6.90
C VAL A 62 5.10 9.69 5.70
N ASP A 63 3.87 10.11 5.97
CA ASP A 63 2.86 10.38 4.97
C ASP A 63 2.38 11.84 5.05
N LEU A 64 2.72 12.62 4.03
CA LEU A 64 2.48 14.06 3.96
C LEU A 64 1.55 14.35 2.77
N ALA A 65 0.41 15.00 3.03
CA ALA A 65 -0.51 15.42 1.98
C ALA A 65 -1.06 16.83 2.20
N LEU A 66 -1.12 17.64 1.14
CA LEU A 66 -1.86 18.90 1.20
C LEU A 66 -3.36 18.66 1.16
N GLY A 67 -3.83 17.77 0.28
CA GLY A 67 -5.21 17.28 0.25
C GLY A 67 -5.37 16.05 1.13
N GLY A 68 -5.08 14.86 0.64
CA GLY A 68 -5.19 13.65 1.45
C GLY A 68 -4.50 12.43 0.89
N ASN A 69 -4.74 11.27 1.49
CA ASN A 69 -4.24 10.00 0.96
C ASN A 69 -5.22 8.85 1.17
N ILE A 70 -5.08 7.85 0.32
CA ILE A 70 -5.81 6.58 0.39
C ILE A 70 -4.81 5.44 0.53
N THR A 71 -5.02 4.57 1.51
CA THR A 71 -4.26 3.34 1.72
C THR A 71 -5.21 2.16 1.65
N GLU A 72 -4.98 1.23 0.72
CA GLU A 72 -5.94 0.16 0.44
C GLU A 72 -5.87 -1.00 1.44
N GLN A 73 -4.71 -1.26 2.04
CA GLN A 73 -4.51 -2.39 2.95
C GLN A 73 -3.99 -1.92 4.30
N SER A 74 -2.71 -1.58 4.44
CA SER A 74 -2.14 -1.25 5.74
C SER A 74 -1.40 0.09 5.75
N PHE A 75 -1.68 0.91 6.76
CA PHE A 75 -0.92 2.13 7.05
C PHE A 75 -0.21 1.99 8.40
N THR A 76 1.09 2.26 8.44
CA THR A 76 1.86 2.30 9.69
C THR A 76 2.79 3.51 9.71
N GLY A 77 2.69 4.38 10.72
CA GLY A 77 3.62 5.50 10.89
C GLY A 77 2.96 6.84 11.18
N ILE A 78 3.53 7.92 10.67
CA ILE A 78 3.11 9.31 10.94
C ILE A 78 2.41 9.86 9.71
N ALA A 79 1.18 10.34 9.88
CA ALA A 79 0.39 10.96 8.82
C ALA A 79 0.08 12.43 9.15
N VAL A 80 0.33 13.31 8.18
CA VAL A 80 -0.11 14.71 8.21
C VAL A 80 -0.82 14.97 6.89
N SER A 81 -2.11 15.30 6.96
CA SER A 81 -2.94 15.50 5.77
C SER A 81 -3.85 16.70 5.96
N GLY A 82 -4.06 17.52 4.92
CA GLY A 82 -4.87 18.72 5.08
C GLY A 82 -6.39 18.46 5.16
N LEU A 83 -6.90 17.56 4.33
CA LEU A 83 -8.33 17.27 4.18
C LEU A 83 -8.71 15.88 4.74
N PHE A 84 -8.02 14.82 4.31
CA PHE A 84 -8.35 13.45 4.71
C PHE A 84 -7.15 12.51 4.70
N ASN A 85 -7.21 11.45 5.50
CA ASN A 85 -6.31 10.29 5.37
C ASN A 85 -7.15 9.03 5.60
N TYR A 86 -7.33 8.24 4.55
CA TYR A 86 -8.27 7.12 4.55
C TYR A 86 -7.53 5.80 4.37
N THR A 87 -7.72 4.86 5.30
CA THR A 87 -7.13 3.52 5.21
C THR A 87 -8.24 2.47 5.28
N LYS A 88 -8.35 1.63 4.25
CA LYS A 88 -9.44 0.62 4.17
C LYS A 88 -9.22 -0.60 5.06
N GLY A 89 -7.97 -0.95 5.33
CA GLY A 89 -7.63 -2.10 6.18
C GLY A 89 -7.15 -1.66 7.56
N THR A 90 -5.89 -1.97 7.89
CA THR A 90 -5.36 -1.76 9.25
C THR A 90 -4.56 -0.47 9.36
N THR A 91 -4.89 0.33 10.37
CA THR A 91 -4.21 1.58 10.68
C THR A 91 -3.42 1.46 11.99
N ASN A 92 -2.10 1.52 11.91
CA ASN A 92 -1.19 1.63 13.04
C ASN A 92 -0.52 3.02 13.02
N ALA A 93 -1.34 4.05 13.24
CA ALA A 93 -0.86 5.43 13.23
C ALA A 93 -0.22 5.81 14.57
N ILE A 94 1.01 6.33 14.51
CA ILE A 94 1.73 6.89 15.67
C ILE A 94 1.28 8.32 15.92
N PHE A 95 1.01 9.08 14.85
CA PHE A 95 0.50 10.46 14.91
C PHE A 95 -0.26 10.77 13.62
N THR A 96 -1.49 11.27 13.74
CA THR A 96 -2.33 11.67 12.61
C THR A 96 -2.83 13.10 12.83
N GLN A 97 -2.41 14.06 12.01
CA GLN A 97 -2.89 15.44 12.10
C GLN A 97 -3.79 15.77 10.90
N PHE A 98 -5.01 16.22 11.22
CA PHE A 98 -6.16 16.53 10.35
C PHE A 98 -6.72 15.37 9.50
N ALA A 99 -7.48 14.50 10.16
CA ALA A 99 -8.45 13.61 9.54
C ALA A 99 -9.85 14.24 9.61
N GLY A 100 -10.27 14.96 8.56
CA GLY A 100 -11.64 15.46 8.44
C GLY A 100 -12.62 14.34 8.10
N ILE A 101 -13.75 14.32 8.82
CA ILE A 101 -15.01 13.58 8.59
C ILE A 101 -14.96 12.04 8.69
N THR A 102 -13.85 11.37 8.34
CA THR A 102 -13.72 9.90 8.49
C THR A 102 -12.27 9.52 8.80
N ASN A 103 -12.08 8.73 9.86
CA ASN A 103 -10.87 7.95 10.13
C ASN A 103 -11.24 6.48 9.89
#